data_AF-A0A358Y3I4-F1
#
_entry.id   AF-A0A358Y3I4-F1
#
_cell.length_a   1.000
_cell.length_b   1.000
_cell.length_c   1.000
_cell.angle_alpha   90.00
_cell.angle_beta   90.00
_cell.angle_gamma   90.00
#
_symmetry.space_group_name_H-M   'P 1'
#
loop_
_entity.id
_entity.type
_entity.pdbx_description
1 polymer ?
#
loop_
_entity_poly.entity_id
_entity_poly.type
_entity_poly.pdbx_seq_one_letter_code
_entity_poly.pdbx_strand_id
1 'polypeptide(L)'
;NIDDNAVITYNLNGEVVKTEHAAEGGNDGVVVLSDGTKYVSSVRYGSVSEIKPGLEARIIASGVPSAASMCYDSVQHQLVIPMNPNYSLAFIPL
;
A
#
# COMPACT_ATOMS: atom_id res chain seq x y z
N ASN A 1 8.20 6.10 -8.42
CA ASN A 1 6.90 5.92 -7.76
C ASN A 1 5.96 7.11 -7.97
N ILE A 2 6.37 8.39 -7.93
CA ILE A 2 5.39 9.50 -7.91
C ILE A 2 4.43 9.56 -9.12
N ASP A 3 4.92 9.16 -10.29
CA ASP A 3 4.19 9.03 -11.55
C ASP A 3 4.07 7.57 -12.01
N ASP A 4 4.26 6.61 -11.10
CA ASP A 4 4.28 5.18 -11.40
C ASP A 4 3.52 4.39 -10.31
N ASN A 5 2.81 3.35 -10.71
CA ASN A 5 2.04 2.50 -9.81
C ASN A 5 2.59 1.07 -9.72
N ALA A 6 3.76 0.78 -10.29
CA ALA A 6 4.37 -0.54 -10.22
C ALA A 6 4.65 -0.99 -8.77
N VAL A 7 4.38 -2.27 -8.51
CA VAL A 7 4.69 -3.01 -7.29
C VAL A 7 5.51 -4.23 -7.70
N ILE A 8 6.80 -4.21 -7.39
CA ILE A 8 7.78 -5.17 -7.91
C ILE A 8 8.12 -6.18 -6.83
N THR A 9 7.95 -7.46 -7.14
CA THR A 9 8.37 -8.58 -6.28
C THR A 9 9.70 -9.13 -6.78
N TYR A 10 10.66 -9.26 -5.87
CA TYR A 10 11.95 -9.86 -6.14
C TYR A 10 12.07 -11.22 -5.43
N ASN A 11 12.81 -12.16 -6.01
CA ASN A 11 13.26 -13.33 -5.27
C ASN A 11 14.50 -13.01 -4.41
N LEU A 12 14.98 -13.99 -3.64
CA LEU A 12 16.15 -13.82 -2.77
C LEU A 12 17.47 -13.58 -3.51
N ASN A 13 17.52 -13.85 -4.81
CA ASN A 13 18.67 -13.55 -5.67
C ASN A 13 18.62 -12.12 -6.22
N GLY A 14 17.57 -11.35 -5.93
CA GLY A 14 17.36 -10.00 -6.45
C GLY A 14 16.79 -9.96 -7.87
N GLU A 15 16.25 -11.08 -8.37
CA GLU A 15 15.61 -11.13 -9.69
C GLU A 15 14.14 -10.72 -9.58
N VAL A 16 13.65 -9.94 -10.54
CA VAL A 16 12.22 -9.59 -10.63
C VAL A 16 11.42 -10.84 -11.01
N VAL A 17 10.49 -11.24 -10.14
CA VAL A 17 9.60 -12.40 -10.38
C VAL A 17 8.15 -12.00 -10.63
N LYS A 18 7.77 -10.77 -10.31
CA LYS A 18 6.43 -10.26 -10.55
C LYS A 18 6.42 -8.73 -10.59
N THR A 19 5.63 -8.18 -11.51
CA THR A 19 5.23 -6.76 -11.48
C THR A 19 3.72 -6.72 -11.44
N GLU A 20 3.18 -6.13 -10.38
CA GLU A 20 1.76 -5.80 -10.24
C GLU A 20 1.61 -4.27 -10.26
N HIS A 21 0.38 -3.78 -10.32
CA HIS A 21 0.10 -2.35 -10.37
C HIS A 21 -0.91 -1.98 -9.29
N ALA A 22 -0.60 -0.96 -8.50
CA ALA A 22 -1.56 -0.31 -7.60
C ALA A 22 -2.60 0.47 -8.42
N ALA A 23 -3.74 0.81 -7.81
CA ALA A 23 -4.82 1.52 -8.50
C ALA A 23 -4.38 2.94 -8.94
N GLU A 24 -3.47 3.56 -8.21
CA GLU A 24 -2.92 4.89 -8.51
C GLU A 24 -1.40 4.89 -8.29
N GLY A 25 -0.71 5.84 -8.93
CA GLY A 25 0.72 6.05 -8.70
C GLY A 25 1.01 6.75 -7.36
N GLY A 26 2.28 6.96 -7.05
CA GLY A 26 2.71 7.57 -5.78
C GLY A 26 2.99 6.56 -4.68
N ASN A 27 3.23 5.30 -5.02
CA ASN A 27 3.47 4.20 -4.08
C ASN A 27 4.60 4.52 -3.09
N ASP A 28 4.36 4.44 -1.79
CA ASP A 28 5.40 4.61 -0.77
C ASP A 28 5.43 3.42 0.21
N GLY A 29 4.35 3.25 0.99
CA GLY A 29 4.21 2.12 1.90
C GLY A 29 3.69 0.87 1.19
N VAL A 30 4.17 -0.29 1.62
CA VAL A 30 3.67 -1.60 1.21
C VAL A 30 3.53 -2.53 2.41
N VAL A 31 2.37 -3.17 2.52
CA VAL A 31 2.09 -4.29 3.43
C VAL A 31 1.76 -5.51 2.57
N VAL A 32 2.27 -6.67 2.97
CA VAL A 32 1.95 -7.96 2.32
C VAL A 32 1.44 -8.91 3.39
N LEU A 33 0.22 -9.41 3.22
CA LEU A 33 -0.39 -10.41 4.11
C LEU A 33 0.00 -11.83 3.71
N SER A 34 -0.23 -12.78 4.62
CA SER A 34 0.11 -14.20 4.42
C SER A 34 -0.63 -14.87 3.26
N ASP A 35 -1.79 -14.34 2.87
CA ASP A 35 -2.57 -14.80 1.72
C ASP A 35 -2.08 -14.21 0.39
N GLY A 36 -1.06 -13.34 0.43
CA GLY A 36 -0.51 -12.66 -0.73
C GLY A 36 -1.21 -11.35 -1.10
N THR A 37 -2.25 -10.95 -0.36
CA THR A 37 -2.88 -9.64 -0.50
C THR A 37 -1.87 -8.54 -0.15
N LYS A 38 -1.82 -7.49 -0.98
CA LYS A 38 -0.96 -6.32 -0.76
C LYS A 38 -1.79 -5.08 -0.54
N TYR A 39 -1.33 -4.23 0.36
CA TYR A 39 -1.83 -2.87 0.52
C TYR A 39 -0.70 -1.89 0.20
N VAL A 40 -1.01 -0.88 -0.61
CA VAL A 40 -0.02 0.10 -1.08
C VAL A 40 -0.57 1.51 -0.88
N SER A 41 0.15 2.37 -0.16
CA SER A 41 -0.26 3.77 0.00
C SER A 41 0.25 4.62 -1.15
N SER A 42 -0.55 5.62 -1.53
CA SER A 42 -0.13 6.70 -2.41
C SER A 42 0.12 7.98 -1.61
N VAL A 43 1.36 8.45 -1.55
CA VAL A 43 1.67 9.77 -0.98
C VAL A 43 1.11 10.93 -1.82
N ARG A 44 0.85 10.68 -3.11
CA ARG A 44 0.33 11.67 -4.05
C ARG A 44 -1.18 11.86 -3.91
N TYR A 45 -1.91 10.76 -3.87
CA TYR A 45 -3.37 10.77 -3.87
C TYR A 45 -3.98 10.58 -2.47
N GLY A 46 -3.16 10.22 -1.48
CA GLY A 46 -3.65 9.94 -0.13
C GLY A 46 -4.57 8.73 -0.07
N SER A 47 -4.36 7.77 -0.98
CA SER A 47 -5.17 6.57 -1.15
C SER A 47 -4.43 5.31 -0.69
N VAL A 48 -5.19 4.24 -0.48
CA VAL A 48 -4.65 2.88 -0.28
C VAL A 48 -5.25 1.95 -1.33
N SER A 49 -4.38 1.31 -2.10
CA SER A 49 -4.74 0.26 -3.04
C SER A 49 -4.65 -1.10 -2.39
N GLU A 50 -5.67 -1.95 -2.58
CA GLU A 50 -5.63 -3.38 -2.31
C GLU A 50 -5.34 -4.13 -3.61
N ILE A 51 -4.38 -5.06 -3.56
CA ILE A 51 -4.02 -5.96 -4.65
C ILE A 51 -4.15 -7.39 -4.14
N LYS A 52 -5.20 -8.09 -4.58
CA LYS A 52 -5.38 -9.52 -4.29
C LYS A 52 -4.74 -10.36 -5.41
N PRO A 53 -4.19 -11.56 -5.11
CA PRO A 53 -3.58 -12.40 -6.14
C PRO A 53 -4.53 -12.67 -7.32
N GLY A 54 -4.13 -12.25 -8.53
CA GLY A 54 -4.87 -12.48 -9.77
C GLY A 54 -6.07 -11.56 -10.01
N LEU A 55 -6.29 -10.56 -9.16
CA LEU A 55 -7.35 -9.56 -9.31
C LEU A 55 -6.76 -8.18 -9.61
N GLU A 56 -7.53 -7.35 -10.31
CA GLU A 56 -7.23 -5.94 -10.51
C GLU A 56 -7.20 -5.19 -9.17
N ALA A 57 -6.31 -4.21 -9.08
CA ALA A 57 -6.18 -3.38 -7.89
C ALA A 57 -7.40 -2.48 -7.69
N ARG A 58 -7.77 -2.23 -6.43
CA ARG A 58 -8.87 -1.33 -6.08
C ARG A 58 -8.51 -0.42 -4.92
N ILE A 59 -9.06 0.79 -4.91
CA ILE A 59 -8.92 1.72 -3.79
C ILE A 59 -9.84 1.25 -2.65
N ILE A 60 -9.29 1.07 -1.45
CA ILE A 60 -10.05 0.71 -0.25
C ILE A 60 -10.15 1.85 0.77
N ALA A 61 -9.30 2.87 0.65
CA ALA A 61 -9.33 4.07 1.46
C ALA A 61 -8.79 5.27 0.68
N SER A 62 -9.26 6.46 1.00
CA SER A 62 -8.82 7.72 0.42
C SER A 62 -8.88 8.85 1.44
N GLY A 63 -8.23 9.97 1.13
CA GLY A 63 -8.23 11.15 2.00
C GLY A 63 -7.24 11.10 3.16
N VAL A 64 -6.25 10.19 3.12
CA VAL A 64 -5.15 10.14 4.09
C VAL A 64 -4.08 11.16 3.67
N PRO A 65 -3.91 12.29 4.37
CA PRO A 65 -2.98 13.34 3.95
C PRO A 65 -1.54 12.82 3.96
N SER A 66 -0.87 12.90 2.79
CA SER A 66 0.51 12.43 2.60
C SER A 66 0.72 11.05 3.22
N ALA A 67 -0.02 10.05 2.72
CA ALA A 67 -0.03 8.67 3.19
C ALA A 67 1.33 7.97 3.03
N ALA A 68 2.29 8.35 3.86
CA ALA A 68 3.67 7.90 3.80
C ALA A 68 3.82 6.60 4.56
N SER A 69 4.54 5.61 4.01
CA SER A 69 4.71 4.29 4.63
C SER A 69 3.39 3.63 5.08
N MET A 70 3.48 2.49 5.77
CA MET A 70 2.38 1.85 6.52
C MET A 70 2.87 0.61 7.27
N CYS A 71 2.15 0.20 8.30
CA CYS A 71 2.25 -1.16 8.85
C CYS A 71 0.86 -1.78 9.06
N TYR A 72 0.84 -3.08 9.34
CA TYR A 72 -0.37 -3.84 9.63
C TYR A 72 -0.42 -4.22 11.11
N ASP A 73 -1.50 -3.84 11.77
CA ASP A 73 -1.83 -4.28 13.12
C ASP A 73 -2.69 -5.55 13.03
N SER A 74 -2.04 -6.70 13.27
CA SER A 74 -2.68 -8.01 13.22
C SER A 74 -3.65 -8.30 14.36
N VAL A 75 -3.64 -7.51 15.44
CA VAL A 75 -4.54 -7.71 16.59
C VAL A 75 -5.88 -7.03 16.31
N GLN A 76 -5.85 -5.82 15.74
CA GLN A 76 -7.05 -5.06 15.40
C GLN A 76 -7.51 -5.23 13.95
N HIS A 77 -6.75 -5.95 13.12
CA HIS A 77 -7.00 -6.13 11.69
C HIS A 77 -7.16 -4.78 10.97
N GLN A 78 -6.14 -3.94 11.04
CA GLN A 78 -6.16 -2.60 10.46
C GLN A 78 -4.79 -2.18 9.92
N LEU A 79 -4.79 -1.30 8.92
CA LEU A 79 -3.59 -0.57 8.50
C LEU A 79 -3.36 0.65 9.39
N VAL A 80 -2.10 0.91 9.71
CA VAL A 80 -1.66 2.10 10.44
C VAL A 80 -0.76 2.91 9.53
N ILE A 81 -1.15 4.16 9.26
CA ILE A 81 -0.48 5.02 8.27
C ILE A 81 -0.14 6.37 8.91
N PRO A 82 1.12 6.80 8.92
CA PRO A 82 1.46 8.13 9.38
C PRO A 82 0.97 9.21 8.40
N MET A 83 0.36 10.24 8.98
CA MET A 83 -0.05 11.46 8.30
C MET A 83 0.97 12.55 8.64
N ASN A 84 2.13 12.51 7.99
CA ASN A 84 3.31 13.32 8.36
C ASN A 84 3.01 14.82 8.54
N PRO A 85 2.29 15.50 7.64
CA PRO A 85 1.97 16.93 7.80
C PRO A 85 1.04 17.23 8.98
N ASN A 86 0.37 16.20 9.51
CA ASN A 86 -0.67 16.31 10.52
C ASN A 86 -0.23 15.78 11.89
N TYR A 87 1.02 15.34 12.07
CA TYR A 87 1.54 14.78 13.32
C TYR A 87 0.62 13.70 13.93
N SER A 88 0.04 12.84 13.09
CA SER A 88 -1.02 11.91 13.48
C SER A 88 -0.96 10.60 12.68
N LEU A 89 -1.80 9.64 13.06
CA LEU A 89 -1.93 8.33 12.40
C LEU A 89 -3.37 8.16 11.89
N ALA A 90 -3.49 7.62 10.69
CA ALA A 90 -4.75 7.04 10.20
C ALA A 90 -4.79 5.54 10.52
N PHE A 91 -5.99 5.08 10.90
CA PHE A 91 -6.29 3.67 11.14
C PHE A 91 -7.38 3.25 10.16
N ILE A 92 -7.07 2.28 9.30
CA ILE A 92 -8.00 1.80 8.27
C ILE A 92 -8.31 0.33 8.56
N PRO A 93 -9.53 0.00 9.00
CA PRO A 93 -9.95 -1.40 9.19
C PRO A 93 -9.89 -2.19 7.89
N LEU A 94 -9.51 -3.47 7.99
CA LEU A 94 -9.40 -4.42 6.88
C LEU A 94 -10.44 -5.55 6.96
#